data_AF-M6QGX1-F1
#
_entry.id   AF-M6QGX1-F1
#
_cell.length_a   1.000
_cell.length_b   1.000
_cell.length_c   1.000
_cell.angle_alpha   90.00
_cell.angle_beta   90.00
_cell.angle_gamma   90.00
#
_symmetry.space_group_name_H-M   'P 1'
#
loop_
_entity.id
_entity.type
_entity.pdbx_description
1 polymer ?
#
loop_
_entity_poly.entity_id
_entity_poly.type
_entity_poly.pdbx_seq_one_letter_code
_entity_poly.pdbx_strand_id
1 'polypeptide(L)'
;MFLNISRFSPRWVAKGKQIQFKVLAPSTEMLNEGYDWEEFDPNLEKLNATEIIEQLKTLSNGNPVALCCYEKDTTQCHRSRVALWLSKNGFYVDEYRGHKTVK
;
A
#
# COMPACT_ATOMS: atom_id res chain seq x y z
N MET A 1 -6.69 -3.99 11.71
CA MET A 1 -7.17 -2.68 11.23
C MET A 1 -6.81 -2.53 9.76
N PHE A 2 -7.69 -1.95 8.94
CA PHE A 2 -7.44 -1.75 7.51
C PHE A 2 -7.05 -0.30 7.22
N LEU A 3 -5.92 -0.10 6.56
CA LEU A 3 -5.44 1.21 6.10
C LEU A 3 -5.40 1.24 4.59
N ASN A 4 -5.88 2.33 4.01
CA ASN A 4 -5.90 2.51 2.57
C ASN A 4 -4.71 3.33 2.13
N ILE A 5 -3.92 2.79 1.21
CA ILE A 5 -2.73 3.43 0.64
C ILE A 5 -2.96 3.94 -0.79
N SER A 6 -4.17 3.83 -1.32
CA SER A 6 -4.52 4.30 -2.66
C SER A 6 -4.61 5.83 -2.71
N ARG A 7 -4.06 6.45 -3.76
CA ARG A 7 -4.18 7.90 -3.98
C ARG A 7 -5.63 8.33 -4.21
N PHE A 8 -6.34 7.59 -5.05
CA PHE A 8 -7.75 7.80 -5.37
C PHE A 8 -8.56 6.61 -4.86
N SER A 9 -9.13 6.80 -3.68
CA SER A 9 -9.96 5.78 -3.05
C SER A 9 -11.35 5.78 -3.67
N PRO A 10 -11.98 4.61 -3.89
CA PRO A 10 -13.38 4.55 -4.31
C PRO A 10 -14.29 5.31 -3.35
N ARG A 11 -15.32 5.98 -3.87
CA ARG A 11 -16.24 6.81 -3.05
C ARG A 11 -16.89 6.03 -1.90
N TRP A 12 -17.14 4.73 -2.09
CA TRP A 12 -17.72 3.86 -1.07
C TRP A 12 -16.73 3.56 0.07
N VAL A 13 -15.43 3.45 -0.22
CA VAL A 13 -14.36 3.32 0.80
C VAL A 13 -14.22 4.60 1.59
N ALA A 14 -14.20 5.74 0.90
CA ALA A 14 -14.08 7.06 1.53
C ALA A 14 -15.27 7.36 2.47
N LYS A 15 -16.48 6.90 2.12
CA LYS A 15 -17.66 6.98 2.99
C LYS A 15 -17.61 6.01 4.18
N GLY A 16 -16.88 4.90 4.04
CA GLY A 16 -16.78 3.82 5.03
C GLY A 16 -15.82 4.08 6.20
N LYS A 17 -15.25 5.29 6.34
CA LYS A 17 -14.30 5.68 7.41
C LYS A 17 -12.98 4.88 7.44
N GLN A 18 -12.57 4.26 6.33
CA GLN A 18 -11.23 3.66 6.28
C GLN A 18 -10.18 4.77 6.36
N ILE A 19 -9.18 4.60 7.24
CA ILE A 19 -8.09 5.57 7.38
C ILE A 19 -7.23 5.53 6.12
N GLN A 20 -6.96 6.71 5.56
CA GLN A 20 -6.14 6.88 4.36
C GLN A 20 -4.71 7.24 4.77
N PHE A 21 -3.75 6.38 4.44
CA PHE A 21 -2.34 6.58 4.69
C PHE A 21 -1.62 6.93 3.38
N LYS A 22 -1.76 8.19 2.95
CA LYS A 22 -1.30 8.67 1.64
C LYS A 22 0.22 8.79 1.50
N VAL A 23 0.98 8.58 2.56
CA VAL A 23 2.45 8.59 2.53
C VAL A 23 2.98 7.46 1.63
N LEU A 24 2.29 6.32 1.61
CA LEU A 24 2.60 5.18 0.74
C LEU A 24 1.78 5.19 -0.56
N ALA A 25 1.08 6.29 -0.85
CA ALA A 25 0.32 6.40 -2.09
C ALA A 25 1.23 6.89 -3.22
N PRO A 26 1.05 6.38 -4.45
CA PRO A 26 1.69 6.96 -5.61
C PRO A 26 1.24 8.41 -5.83
N SER A 27 2.13 9.20 -6.43
CA SER A 27 1.85 10.60 -6.76
C SER A 27 0.77 10.69 -7.84
N THR A 28 0.06 11.83 -7.85
CA THR A 28 -1.00 12.08 -8.84
C THR A 28 -0.47 12.10 -10.28
N GLU A 29 0.74 12.63 -10.47
CA GLU A 29 1.41 12.69 -11.78
C GLU A 29 1.65 11.28 -12.33
N MET A 30 2.22 10.39 -11.51
CA MET A 30 2.44 8.99 -11.87
C MET A 30 1.15 8.35 -12.40
N LEU A 31 0.04 8.48 -11.66
CA LEU A 31 -1.25 7.89 -12.04
C LEU A 31 -1.83 8.42 -13.36
N ASN A 32 -1.52 9.66 -13.74
CA ASN A 32 -2.03 10.26 -14.97
C ASN A 32 -1.17 9.90 -16.18
N GLU A 33 0.13 9.67 -16.00
CA GLU A 33 1.07 9.42 -17.10
C GLU A 33 1.13 7.94 -17.53
N GLY A 34 0.50 7.03 -16.80
CA GLY A 34 0.49 5.61 -17.13
C GLY A 34 1.86 4.96 -16.92
N TYR A 35 2.43 5.17 -15.73
CA TYR A 35 3.74 4.72 -15.31
C TYR A 35 3.88 3.21 -15.10
N ASP A 36 5.14 2.75 -15.19
CA ASP A 36 5.56 1.41 -14.78
C ASP A 36 5.77 1.39 -13.26
N TRP A 37 5.28 0.36 -12.57
CA TRP A 37 5.33 0.31 -11.09
C TRP A 37 6.75 0.32 -10.52
N GLU A 38 7.77 0.09 -11.35
CA GLU A 38 9.17 0.23 -10.99
C GLU A 38 9.58 1.68 -10.73
N GLU A 39 8.90 2.65 -11.36
CA GLU A 39 9.11 4.08 -11.11
C GLU A 39 8.61 4.52 -9.74
N PHE A 40 7.84 3.67 -9.03
CA PHE A 40 7.41 3.93 -7.66
C PHE A 40 8.48 3.64 -6.61
N ASP A 41 9.37 2.69 -6.86
CA ASP A 41 10.46 2.33 -5.94
C ASP A 41 11.31 3.53 -5.48
N PRO A 42 11.79 4.45 -6.35
CA PRO A 42 12.56 5.60 -5.89
C PRO A 42 11.77 6.55 -4.97
N ASN A 43 10.44 6.50 -4.96
CA ASN A 43 9.64 7.23 -3.97
C ASN A 43 9.63 6.53 -2.61
N LEU A 44 9.64 5.20 -2.59
CA LEU A 44 9.75 4.41 -1.36
C LEU A 44 11.14 4.47 -0.76
N GLU A 45 12.20 4.49 -1.58
CA GLU A 45 13.59 4.61 -1.11
C GLU A 45 13.90 5.97 -0.46
N LYS A 46 13.09 7.01 -0.72
CA LYS A 46 13.17 8.30 -0.02
C LYS A 46 12.55 8.25 1.38
N LEU A 47 11.78 7.22 1.70
CA LEU A 47 11.11 7.04 2.97
C LEU A 47 11.95 6.14 3.90
N ASN A 48 11.78 6.34 5.21
CA ASN A 48 12.36 5.45 6.20
C ASN A 48 11.33 4.39 6.61
N ALA A 49 11.61 3.12 6.32
CA ALA A 49 10.71 2.02 6.62
C ALA A 49 10.37 1.91 8.12
N THR A 50 11.33 2.18 9.02
CA THR A 50 11.11 2.16 10.47
C THR A 50 10.12 3.23 10.90
N GLU A 51 10.30 4.47 10.42
CA GLU A 51 9.37 5.57 10.73
C GLU A 51 7.96 5.28 10.20
N ILE A 52 7.84 4.67 9.01
CA ILE A 52 6.56 4.25 8.45
C ILE A 52 5.90 3.21 9.36
N ILE A 53 6.62 2.18 9.79
CA ILE A 53 6.08 1.14 10.68
C ILE A 53 5.64 1.74 12.03
N GLU A 54 6.40 2.68 12.60
CA GLU A 54 6.01 3.38 13.82
C GLU A 54 4.73 4.20 13.65
N GLN A 55 4.59 4.92 12.54
CA GLN A 55 3.35 5.62 12.20
C GLN A 55 2.18 4.66 12.05
N LEU A 56 2.36 3.53 11.36
CA LEU A 56 1.32 2.50 11.19
C LEU A 56 0.90 1.90 12.54
N LYS A 57 1.87 1.62 13.44
CA LYS A 57 1.60 1.14 14.81
C LYS A 57 0.84 2.17 15.64
N THR A 58 1.21 3.44 15.52
CA THR A 58 0.55 4.55 16.22
C THR A 58 -0.89 4.71 15.75
N LEU A 59 -1.11 4.73 14.43
CA LEU A 59 -2.45 4.85 13.83
C LEU A 59 -3.36 3.66 14.16
N SER A 60 -2.77 2.49 14.37
CA SER A 60 -3.48 1.27 14.72
C SER A 60 -3.59 1.02 16.23
N ASN A 61 -3.03 1.89 17.06
CA ASN A 61 -2.93 1.68 18.50
C ASN A 61 -2.32 0.30 18.84
N GLY A 62 -1.28 -0.09 18.12
CA GLY A 62 -0.57 -1.37 18.27
C GLY A 62 -1.27 -2.60 17.68
N ASN A 63 -2.44 -2.44 17.06
CA ASN A 63 -3.15 -3.57 16.44
C ASN A 63 -2.52 -3.98 15.10
N PRO A 64 -2.68 -5.25 14.66
CA PRO A 64 -2.26 -5.67 13.33
C PRO A 64 -2.87 -4.79 12.24
N VAL A 65 -2.06 -4.42 11.25
CA VAL A 65 -2.42 -3.54 10.14
C VAL A 65 -2.45 -4.32 8.84
N ALA A 66 -3.53 -4.17 8.08
CA ALA A 66 -3.63 -4.60 6.70
C ALA A 66 -3.62 -3.38 5.78
N LEU A 67 -2.70 -3.36 4.82
CA LEU A 67 -2.62 -2.32 3.80
C LEU A 67 -3.48 -2.70 2.59
N CYS A 68 -4.42 -1.83 2.24
CA CYS A 68 -5.37 -2.05 1.15
C CYS A 68 -5.09 -1.12 -0.03
N CYS A 69 -5.10 -1.69 -1.23
CA CYS A 69 -5.09 -1.00 -2.51
C CYS A 69 -6.35 -1.37 -3.31
N TYR A 70 -6.83 -0.49 -4.19
CA TYR A 70 -8.06 -0.66 -4.97
C TYR A 70 -7.83 -0.60 -6.49
N GLU A 71 -6.60 -0.86 -6.92
CA GLU A 71 -6.22 -1.01 -8.32
C GLU A 71 -7.04 -2.12 -8.98
N LYS A 72 -7.45 -1.87 -10.23
CA LYS A 72 -8.19 -2.85 -11.02
C LYS A 72 -7.32 -4.05 -11.41
N ASP A 73 -6.04 -3.81 -11.66
CA ASP A 73 -5.07 -4.87 -11.97
C ASP A 73 -4.43 -5.37 -10.67
N THR A 74 -4.62 -6.65 -10.39
CA THR A 74 -4.07 -7.31 -9.19
C THR A 74 -2.66 -7.85 -9.41
N THR A 75 -2.21 -7.97 -10.67
CA THR A 75 -0.84 -8.37 -11.05
C THR A 75 0.11 -7.18 -10.99
N GLN A 76 -0.44 -5.99 -11.09
CA GLN A 76 0.24 -4.71 -11.16
C GLN A 76 -0.40 -3.75 -10.14
N CYS A 77 -0.17 -4.00 -8.84
CA CYS A 77 -0.58 -3.09 -7.76
C CYS A 77 0.63 -2.58 -6.97
N HIS A 78 0.63 -1.28 -6.62
CA HIS A 78 1.64 -0.68 -5.73
C HIS A 78 1.75 -1.37 -4.37
N ARG A 79 0.68 -2.00 -3.83
CA ARG A 79 0.75 -2.72 -2.55
C ARG A 79 1.84 -3.79 -2.57
N SER A 80 2.04 -4.44 -3.71
CA SER A 80 3.06 -5.49 -3.87
C SER A 80 4.46 -4.89 -3.86
N ARG A 81 4.65 -3.68 -4.41
CA ARG A 81 5.91 -2.93 -4.32
C ARG A 81 6.18 -2.49 -2.89
N VAL A 82 5.18 -1.96 -2.18
CA VAL A 82 5.29 -1.60 -0.75
C VAL A 82 5.63 -2.82 0.10
N ALA A 83 4.98 -3.96 -0.14
CA ALA A 83 5.26 -5.20 0.58
C ALA A 83 6.69 -5.69 0.34
N LEU A 84 7.16 -5.65 -0.90
CA LEU A 84 8.54 -5.98 -1.26
C LEU A 84 9.54 -5.03 -0.59
N TRP A 85 9.28 -3.73 -0.61
CA TRP A 85 10.12 -2.72 0.02
C TRP A 85 10.23 -2.91 1.53
N LEU A 86 9.10 -3.13 2.23
CA LEU A 86 9.10 -3.44 3.66
C LEU A 86 9.88 -4.73 3.97
N SER A 87 9.70 -5.77 3.14
CA SER A 87 10.42 -7.04 3.29
C SER A 87 11.93 -6.87 3.10
N LYS A 88 12.35 -6.08 2.10
CA LYS A 88 13.77 -5.73 1.87
C LYS A 88 14.38 -4.97 3.05
N ASN A 89 13.57 -4.16 3.74
CA ASN A 89 13.98 -3.43 4.94
C ASN A 89 13.89 -4.27 6.23
N GLY A 90 13.65 -5.58 6.12
CA GLY A 90 13.68 -6.52 7.26
C GLY A 90 12.36 -6.67 8.01
N PHE A 91 11.26 -6.12 7.50
CA PHE A 91 9.93 -6.28 8.11
C PHE A 91 9.18 -7.47 7.52
N TYR A 92 8.56 -8.28 8.38
CA TYR A 92 7.69 -9.36 7.93
C TYR A 92 6.39 -8.79 7.34
N VAL A 93 6.10 -9.13 6.09
CA VAL A 93 4.85 -8.77 5.40
C VAL A 93 4.23 -10.02 4.81
N ASP A 94 2.97 -10.27 5.17
CA ASP A 94 2.13 -11.30 4.58
C ASP A 94 1.21 -10.67 3.53
N GLU A 95 1.44 -10.99 2.26
CA GLU A 95 0.62 -10.49 1.16
C GLU A 95 -0.48 -11.48 0.81
N TYR A 96 -1.74 -11.05 0.94
CA TYR A 96 -2.87 -11.84 0.48
C TYR A 96 -2.90 -11.91 -1.05
N ARG A 97 -2.35 -12.99 -1.59
CA ARG A 97 -2.46 -13.39 -2.99
C ARG A 97 -3.64 -14.33 -3.09
N GLY A 98 -4.81 -13.81 -3.48
CA GLY A 98 -6.05 -14.58 -3.54
C GLY A 98 -5.83 -15.96 -4.18
N HIS A 99 -6.32 -17.01 -3.52
CA HIS A 99 -6.24 -18.37 -4.02
C HIS A 99 -6.83 -18.42 -5.44
N LYS A 100 -5.97 -18.68 -6.46
CA LYS A 100 -6.49 -19.28 -7.69
C LYS A 100 -6.98 -20.66 -7.28
N THR A 101 -8.29 -20.82 -7.14
CA THR A 101 -8.90 -22.14 -7.26
C THR A 101 -8.56 -22.63 -8.66
N VAL A 102 -7.52 -23.45 -8.75
CA VAL A 102 -7.33 -24.34 -9.88
C VAL A 102 -8.60 -25.19 -9.92
N LYS A 103 -9.48 -24.87 -10.86
CA LYS A 103 -10.61 -25.74 -11.21
C LYS A 103 -10.08 -26.97 -11.92
#